data_AF-A0A7S2DP72-F1
#
_entry.id   AF-A0A7S2DP72-F1
#
_cell.length_a   1.000
_cell.length_b   1.000
_cell.length_c   1.000
_cell.angle_alpha   90.00
_cell.angle_beta   90.00
_cell.angle_gamma   90.00
#
_symmetry.space_group_name_H-M   'P 1'
#
loop_
_entity.id
_entity.type
_entity.pdbx_description
1 polymer ?
#
loop_
_entity_poly.entity_id
_entity_poly.type
_entity_poly.pdbx_seq_one_letter_code
_entity_poly.pdbx_strand_id
1 'polypeptide(L)'
;MGDIGWAIVHSLKACQNVMINDRHCFECYGYDIMIDNMLKPWLLEVNASPSLSCTTATDKALKTALIGEVLDLVLPPHPSESYSSSATRPSSAPPTHGPTGSNASHAASCATARRAGEGGQGGEGGGAGPKE
;
A
#
# COMPACT_ATOMS: atom_id res chain seq x y z
N MET A 1 11.06 8.22 21.56
CA MET A 1 10.33 6.96 21.26
C MET A 1 9.23 6.88 22.30
N GLY A 2 7.95 6.79 21.89
CA GLY A 2 6.84 6.72 22.85
C GLY A 2 6.89 5.45 23.71
N ASP A 3 6.17 5.44 24.82
CA ASP A 3 6.24 4.39 25.85
C ASP A 3 5.96 2.97 25.30
N ILE A 4 5.07 2.84 24.32
CA ILE A 4 4.79 1.56 23.63
C ILE A 4 6.00 1.10 22.81
N GLY A 5 6.64 2.01 22.08
CA GLY A 5 7.84 1.70 21.29
C GLY A 5 9.01 1.26 22.18
N TRP A 6 9.11 1.80 23.40
CA TRP A 6 10.07 1.34 24.39
C TRP A 6 9.84 -0.13 24.76
N ALA A 7 8.59 -0.53 25.03
CA ALA A 7 8.24 -1.91 25.36
C ALA A 7 8.62 -2.89 24.23
N ILE A 8 8.26 -2.56 22.98
CA ILE A 8 8.55 -3.38 21.79
C ILE A 8 10.06 -3.57 21.60
N VAL A 9 10.85 -2.49 21.67
CA VAL A 9 12.29 -2.58 21.45
C VAL A 9 12.97 -3.38 22.57
N HIS A 10 12.54 -3.23 23.82
CA HIS A 10 13.16 -3.93 24.95
C HIS A 10 12.79 -5.41 24.99
N SER A 11 11.57 -5.80 24.62
CA SER A 11 11.21 -7.23 24.49
C SER A 11 12.03 -7.91 23.38
N LEU A 12 12.17 -7.28 22.20
CA LEU A 12 12.98 -7.83 21.11
C LEU A 12 14.46 -7.93 21.50
N LYS A 13 15.01 -6.91 22.16
CA LYS A 13 16.40 -6.96 22.67
C LYS A 13 16.62 -8.07 23.69
N ALA A 14 15.65 -8.33 24.56
CA ALA A 14 15.76 -9.39 25.55
C ALA A 14 15.83 -10.79 24.89
N CYS A 15 15.17 -10.97 23.75
CA CYS A 15 15.14 -12.23 23.00
C CYS A 15 16.19 -12.32 21.86
N GLN A 16 16.94 -11.25 21.59
CA GLN A 16 17.80 -11.15 20.40
C GLN A 16 18.81 -12.30 20.25
N ASN A 17 19.26 -12.91 21.35
CA ASN A 17 20.27 -13.97 21.34
C ASN A 17 19.69 -15.34 20.93
N VAL A 18 18.36 -15.49 20.98
CA VAL A 18 17.65 -16.73 20.61
C VAL A 18 16.84 -16.59 19.33
N MET A 19 16.65 -15.36 18.85
CA MET A 19 15.96 -15.08 17.60
C MET A 19 16.86 -15.37 16.40
N ILE A 20 16.32 -16.06 15.39
CA ILE A 20 17.00 -16.27 14.11
C ILE A 20 17.03 -14.94 13.38
N ASN A 21 18.23 -14.48 13.03
CA ASN A 21 18.45 -13.20 12.35
C ASN A 21 19.05 -13.43 10.96
N ASP A 22 18.23 -13.93 10.04
CA ASP A 22 18.57 -14.03 8.61
C ASP A 22 18.07 -12.78 7.89
N ARG A 23 18.93 -12.18 7.05
CA ARG A 23 18.59 -10.94 6.31
C ARG A 23 17.48 -11.12 5.28
N HIS A 24 17.17 -12.35 4.89
CA HIS A 24 16.11 -12.68 3.95
C HIS A 24 14.80 -13.09 4.63
N CYS A 25 14.76 -13.07 5.96
CA CYS A 25 13.58 -13.39 6.75
C CYS A 25 12.99 -12.13 7.39
N PHE A 26 11.67 -12.13 7.52
CA PHE A 26 10.93 -11.16 8.31
C PHE A 26 9.84 -11.88 9.08
N GLU A 27 9.40 -11.28 10.19
CA GLU A 27 8.32 -11.82 11.01
C GLU A 27 7.43 -10.66 11.49
N CYS A 28 6.11 -10.88 11.45
CA CYS A 28 5.14 -9.93 11.94
C CYS A 28 4.65 -10.39 13.33
N TYR A 29 4.93 -9.59 14.36
CA TYR A 29 4.53 -9.89 15.72
C TYR A 29 3.25 -9.14 16.10
N GLY A 30 2.36 -9.81 16.83
CA GLY A 30 1.26 -9.17 17.55
C GLY A 30 1.67 -8.80 18.97
N TYR A 31 1.44 -7.56 19.38
CA TYR A 31 1.72 -7.09 20.74
C TYR A 31 0.42 -6.77 21.47
N ASP A 32 0.16 -7.48 22.56
CA ASP A 32 -0.99 -7.23 23.41
C ASP A 32 -0.55 -6.33 24.55
N ILE A 33 -1.04 -5.09 24.53
CA ILE A 33 -0.62 -4.03 25.46
C ILE A 33 -1.86 -3.48 26.16
N MET A 34 -1.84 -3.51 27.50
CA MET A 34 -2.83 -2.86 28.33
C MET A 34 -2.39 -1.45 28.70
N ILE A 35 -3.28 -0.48 28.59
CA ILE A 35 -3.03 0.91 29.00
C ILE A 35 -3.79 1.18 30.30
N ASP A 36 -3.11 1.67 31.33
CA ASP A 36 -3.73 2.01 32.61
C ASP A 36 -4.33 3.43 32.62
N ASN A 37 -4.91 3.82 33.76
CA ASN A 37 -5.51 5.14 33.98
C ASN A 37 -4.49 6.29 33.99
N MET A 38 -3.19 5.99 34.07
CA MET A 38 -2.08 6.93 33.95
C MET A 38 -1.48 6.94 32.54
N LEU A 39 -2.12 6.27 31.57
CA LEU A 39 -1.64 6.08 30.20
C LEU A 39 -0.32 5.31 30.10
N LYS A 40 0.05 4.55 31.13
CA LYS A 40 1.24 3.71 31.10
C LYS A 40 0.94 2.40 30.36
N PRO A 41 1.77 2.00 29.38
CA PRO A 41 1.63 0.72 28.71
C PRO A 41 2.23 -0.42 29.53
N TRP A 42 1.51 -1.53 29.58
CA TRP A 42 1.91 -2.78 30.19
C TRP A 42 1.86 -3.88 29.13
N LEU A 43 3.01 -4.48 28.83
CA LEU A 43 3.10 -5.62 27.91
C LEU A 43 2.46 -6.85 28.56
N LEU A 44 1.46 -7.43 27.90
CA LEU A 44 0.81 -8.66 28.34
C LEU A 44 1.50 -9.87 27.70
N GLU A 45 1.56 -9.89 26.38
CA GLU A 45 2.17 -10.96 25.61
C GLU A 45 2.66 -10.48 24.24
N VAL A 46 3.50 -11.32 23.62
CA VAL A 46 3.97 -11.17 22.24
C VAL A 46 3.65 -12.44 21.47
N ASN A 47 2.89 -12.28 20.39
CA ASN A 47 2.44 -13.38 19.54
C ASN A 47 3.29 -13.44 18.27
N ALA A 48 3.97 -14.57 18.04
CA ALA A 48 4.71 -14.87 16.80
C ALA A 48 3.79 -15.18 15.61
N SER A 49 2.52 -15.47 15.87
CA SER A 49 1.51 -15.76 14.84
C SER A 49 0.20 -15.04 15.17
N PRO A 50 0.14 -13.71 14.96
CA PRO A 50 -1.11 -12.96 15.15
C PRO A 50 -2.18 -13.44 14.16
N SER A 51 -3.45 -13.50 14.60
CA SER A 51 -4.54 -13.94 13.74
C SER A 51 -4.84 -12.95 12.61
N LEU A 52 -4.85 -13.45 11.36
CA LEU A 52 -5.29 -12.71 10.18
C LEU A 52 -6.72 -13.07 9.74
N SER A 53 -7.42 -13.92 10.50
CA SER A 53 -8.84 -14.21 10.24
C SER A 53 -9.66 -12.94 10.37
N CYS A 54 -10.47 -12.63 9.35
CA CYS A 54 -11.24 -11.39 9.31
C CYS A 54 -12.69 -11.64 9.75
N THR A 55 -13.11 -11.04 10.87
CA THR A 55 -14.48 -11.22 11.40
C THR A 55 -15.42 -10.05 11.08
N THR A 56 -14.87 -8.89 10.73
CA THR A 56 -15.62 -7.68 10.37
C THR A 56 -15.04 -7.01 9.13
N ALA A 57 -15.81 -6.14 8.47
CA ALA A 57 -15.31 -5.35 7.34
C ALA A 57 -14.14 -4.44 7.74
N THR A 58 -14.18 -3.86 8.93
CA THR A 58 -13.11 -3.03 9.49
C THR A 58 -11.85 -3.84 9.74
N ASP A 59 -11.99 -5.03 10.33
CA ASP A 59 -10.86 -5.95 10.57
C ASP A 59 -10.20 -6.37 9.25
N LYS A 60 -11.02 -6.67 8.23
CA LYS A 60 -10.52 -6.95 6.87
C LYS A 60 -9.74 -5.78 6.29
N ALA A 61 -10.27 -4.56 6.39
CA ALA A 61 -9.59 -3.37 5.88
C ALA A 61 -8.25 -3.14 6.60
N LEU A 62 -8.23 -3.22 7.93
CA LEU A 62 -7.03 -3.04 8.74
C LEU A 62 -5.97 -4.10 8.43
N LYS A 63 -6.34 -5.38 8.43
CA LYS A 63 -5.41 -6.49 8.19
C LYS A 63 -4.88 -6.51 6.76
N THR A 64 -5.72 -6.17 5.78
CA THR A 64 -5.28 -6.07 4.38
C THR A 64 -4.27 -4.93 4.21
N ALA A 65 -4.53 -3.78 4.82
CA ALA A 65 -3.60 -2.65 4.79
C ALA A 65 -2.27 -3.02 5.48
N LEU A 66 -2.32 -3.63 6.67
CA LEU A 66 -1.13 -4.09 7.39
C LEU A 66 -0.25 -5.01 6.53
N ILE A 67 -0.85 -6.04 5.90
CA ILE A 67 -0.09 -6.98 5.07
C ILE A 67 0.45 -6.30 3.81
N GLY A 68 -0.32 -5.41 3.18
CA GLY A 68 0.14 -4.60 2.06
C GLY A 68 1.39 -3.79 2.42
N GLU A 69 1.33 -3.03 3.51
CA GLU A 69 2.45 -2.21 3.99
C GLU A 69 3.67 -3.05 4.39
N VAL A 70 3.46 -4.21 5.03
CA VAL A 70 4.57 -5.14 5.34
C VAL A 70 5.24 -5.63 4.06
N LEU A 71 4.47 -6.02 3.04
CA LEU A 71 5.03 -6.48 1.76
C LEU A 71 5.76 -5.37 1.01
N ASP A 72 5.23 -4.15 0.99
CA ASP A 72 5.88 -3.00 0.37
C ASP A 72 7.23 -2.65 1.04
N LEU A 73 7.35 -2.90 2.35
CA LEU A 73 8.59 -2.67 3.10
C LEU A 73 9.66 -3.75 2.86
N VAL A 74 9.26 -5.02 2.73
CA VAL A 74 10.21 -6.15 2.65
C VAL A 74 10.54 -6.55 1.21
N LEU A 75 9.67 -6.23 0.25
CA LEU A 75 9.90 -6.54 -1.14
C LEU A 75 10.73 -5.44 -1.82
N PRO A 76 11.69 -5.81 -2.69
CA PRO A 76 12.39 -4.83 -3.48
C PRO A 76 11.40 -4.11 -4.44
N PRO A 77 11.64 -2.82 -4.74
CA PRO A 77 10.81 -2.09 -5.69
C PRO A 77 10.80 -2.79 -7.05
N HIS A 78 9.64 -2.79 -7.71
CA HIS A 78 9.50 -3.42 -9.02
C HIS A 78 10.46 -2.76 -10.03
N PRO A 79 11.17 -3.53 -10.88
CA PRO A 79 12.15 -2.99 -11.83
C PRO A 79 11.63 -2.00 -12.91
N SER A 80 10.41 -1.48 -12.80
CA SER A 80 9.81 -0.56 -13.78
C SER A 80 9.52 0.86 -13.25
N GLU A 81 9.89 1.20 -12.01
CA GLU A 81 9.71 2.57 -11.46
C GLU A 81 10.98 3.44 -11.59
N SER A 82 11.85 3.15 -12.55
CA SER A 82 13.12 3.88 -12.75
C SER A 82 13.17 4.74 -14.02
N TYR A 83 12.02 5.18 -14.57
CA TYR A 83 12.02 6.20 -15.62
C TYR A 83 10.76 7.11 -15.65
N SER A 84 10.52 7.87 -14.58
CA SER A 84 9.85 9.18 -14.72
C SER A 84 10.18 10.10 -13.53
N SER A 85 11.45 10.47 -13.41
CA SER A 85 11.81 11.72 -12.72
C SER A 85 12.20 12.75 -13.79
N SER A 86 11.25 13.63 -14.08
CA SER A 86 11.48 15.06 -14.34
C SER A 86 12.74 15.42 -15.16
N ALA A 87 12.74 15.06 -16.45
CA ALA A 87 13.54 15.79 -17.43
C ALA A 87 12.85 17.12 -17.80
N THR A 88 12.69 18.05 -16.85
CA THR A 88 12.71 19.47 -17.22
C THR A 88 14.17 19.83 -17.48
N ARG A 89 14.70 19.37 -18.61
CA ARG A 89 15.95 19.90 -19.15
C ARG A 89 15.66 21.35 -19.55
N PRO A 90 16.37 22.36 -19.02
CA PRO A 90 16.42 23.65 -19.68
C PRO A 90 17.03 23.40 -21.07
N SER A 91 16.26 23.73 -22.10
CA SER A 91 16.73 23.75 -23.48
C SER A 91 17.85 24.78 -23.60
N SER A 92 19.08 24.33 -23.84
CA SER A 92 20.15 25.17 -24.39
C SER A 92 20.50 24.65 -25.78
N ALA A 93 19.63 24.93 -26.75
CA ALA A 93 20.00 24.88 -28.17
C ALA A 93 20.68 26.22 -28.54
N PRO A 94 21.82 26.22 -29.27
CA PRO A 94 22.44 27.45 -29.75
C PRO A 94 21.63 28.06 -30.91
N PRO A 95 21.70 29.39 -31.13
CA PRO A 95 20.89 30.07 -32.14
C PRO A 95 21.52 29.94 -33.52
N THR A 96 20.76 29.50 -34.52
CA THR A 96 21.14 29.67 -35.93
C THR A 96 19.92 30.00 -36.78
N HIS A 97 19.82 31.28 -37.12
CA HIS A 97 19.29 31.93 -38.34
C HIS A 97 18.12 31.27 -39.11
N GLY A 98 16.98 32.00 -39.18
CA GLY A 98 15.95 31.81 -40.22
C GLY A 98 16.41 32.22 -41.62
N PRO A 99 15.58 32.03 -42.68
CA PRO A 99 14.39 32.88 -42.82
C PRO A 99 13.13 32.24 -43.47
N THR A 100 12.00 32.92 -43.22
CA THR A 100 10.80 33.15 -44.08
C THR A 100 10.02 31.99 -44.71
N GLY A 101 8.70 31.97 -44.43
CA GLY A 101 7.70 31.28 -45.28
C GLY A 101 6.33 31.13 -44.60
N SER A 102 5.39 31.98 -44.97
CA SER A 102 3.99 32.04 -44.54
C SER A 102 3.10 30.90 -45.05
N ASN A 103 2.11 30.48 -44.22
CA ASN A 103 0.70 30.12 -44.53
C ASN A 103 0.14 29.25 -43.38
N ALA A 104 -0.75 29.77 -42.53
CA ALA A 104 -2.22 29.88 -42.67
C ALA A 104 -2.99 28.61 -42.23
N SER A 105 -3.75 28.78 -41.14
CA SER A 105 -5.03 28.12 -40.79
C SER A 105 -5.12 26.60 -40.69
N HIS A 106 -5.44 26.07 -39.50
CA HIS A 106 -6.74 25.41 -39.23
C HIS A 106 -6.92 25.03 -37.75
N ALA A 107 -8.08 25.42 -37.20
CA ALA A 107 -8.98 24.72 -36.26
C ALA A 107 -8.36 23.88 -35.12
N ALA A 108 -8.53 24.27 -33.85
CA ALA A 108 -9.72 23.97 -33.03
C ALA A 108 -9.98 22.46 -32.83
N SER A 109 -9.82 21.94 -31.61
CA SER A 109 -10.97 21.68 -30.72
C SER A 109 -10.57 20.82 -29.52
N CYS A 110 -11.09 21.25 -28.38
CA CYS A 110 -11.41 20.44 -27.21
C CYS A 110 -12.02 19.07 -27.58
N ALA A 111 -11.61 18.01 -26.88
CA ALA A 111 -12.37 16.77 -26.79
C ALA A 111 -12.10 16.05 -25.45
N THR A 112 -12.91 16.42 -24.47
CA THR A 112 -13.36 15.51 -23.41
C THR A 112 -14.19 14.39 -24.06
N ALA A 113 -13.89 13.11 -23.77
CA ALA A 113 -14.83 12.02 -24.04
C ALA A 113 -14.68 10.89 -23.02
N ARG A 114 -15.58 10.91 -22.03
CA ARG A 114 -16.10 9.74 -21.32
C ARG A 114 -17.02 8.93 -22.24
N ARG A 115 -17.32 7.69 -21.79
CA ARG A 115 -18.41 6.73 -22.13
C ARG A 115 -17.95 5.58 -23.02
N ALA A 116 -18.48 4.36 -22.96
CA ALA A 116 -19.53 3.65 -22.20
C ALA A 116 -19.26 2.14 -22.51
N GLY A 117 -19.69 1.12 -21.77
CA GLY A 117 -21.03 0.84 -21.25
C GLY A 117 -21.89 0.13 -22.31
N GLU A 118 -21.88 -1.20 -22.32
CA GLU A 118 -22.89 -2.13 -22.86
C GLU A 118 -22.88 -3.36 -21.91
N GLY A 119 -23.94 -3.98 -21.41
CA GLY A 119 -25.38 -3.85 -21.66
C GLY A 119 -26.04 -5.23 -21.86
N GLY A 120 -26.71 -5.76 -20.82
CA GLY A 120 -27.82 -6.76 -20.89
C GLY A 120 -27.44 -8.25 -21.06
N GLN A 121 -28.23 -9.26 -20.64
CA GLN A 121 -29.61 -9.31 -20.11
C GLN A 121 -29.98 -10.77 -19.68
N GLY A 122 -30.94 -10.93 -18.75
CA GLY A 122 -31.77 -12.15 -18.48
C GLY A 122 -31.20 -13.16 -17.46
N GLY A 123 -31.94 -13.82 -16.57
CA GLY A 123 -33.38 -13.93 -16.28
C GLY A 123 -33.68 -15.28 -15.58
N GLU A 124 -34.51 -15.25 -14.53
CA GLU A 124 -35.31 -16.34 -13.88
C GLU A 124 -34.68 -17.48 -13.05
N GLY A 125 -35.41 -17.86 -11.96
CA GLY A 125 -35.47 -19.23 -11.46
C GLY A 125 -35.27 -19.42 -9.94
N GLY A 126 -36.34 -19.67 -9.18
CA GLY A 126 -36.34 -19.86 -7.72
C GLY A 126 -35.95 -21.26 -7.21
N GLY A 127 -36.09 -21.45 -5.89
CA GLY A 127 -36.10 -22.78 -5.27
C GLY A 127 -35.44 -22.82 -3.89
N ALA A 128 -36.23 -23.12 -2.86
CA ALA A 128 -35.81 -23.22 -1.47
C ALA A 128 -35.36 -24.65 -1.09
N GLY A 129 -34.36 -24.74 -0.20
CA GLY A 129 -34.10 -25.86 0.73
C GLY A 129 -32.91 -26.78 0.39
N PRO A 130 -32.43 -27.63 1.33
CA PRO A 130 -32.87 -27.78 2.72
C PRO A 130 -31.75 -27.52 3.76
N LYS A 131 -32.18 -27.59 5.03
CA LYS A 131 -31.34 -27.66 6.23
C LYS A 131 -30.88 -29.10 6.45
N GLU A 132 -29.62 -29.28 6.80
CA GLU A 132 -29.10 -30.39 7.61
C GLU A 132 -28.11 -29.84 8.62
#